data_AF-A0A1B1E0J4-F1
#
_entry.id   AF-A0A1B1E0J4-F1
#
_cell.length_a   1.000
_cell.length_b   1.000
_cell.length_c   1.000
_cell.angle_alpha   90.00
_cell.angle_beta   90.00
_cell.angle_gamma   90.00
#
_symmetry.space_group_name_H-M   'P 1'
#
loop_
_entity.id
_entity.type
_entity.pdbx_description
1 polymer ?
#
loop_
_entity_poly.entity_id
_entity_poly.type
_entity_poly.pdbx_seq_one_letter_code
_entity_poly.pdbx_strand_id
1 'polypeptide(L)'
;MLPFRPLSQFVFQFLIITSTALGKAFIQAYKEIIKNKNTHFIKEKYSTCMNVEEALNILNVDKSKICKNLTREELNALREEIHNRHMILSKLNEKSGPYNGSAYIQKKAEIARDVLLQSLKQQ
;
A
#
# COMPACT_ATOMS: atom_id res chain seq x y z
N MET A 1 55.07 24.69 -12.24
CA MET A 1 53.88 24.29 -13.02
C MET A 1 53.65 22.80 -12.76
N LEU A 2 52.70 22.44 -11.90
CA LEU A 2 52.51 21.04 -11.46
C LEU A 2 51.85 20.19 -12.58
N PRO A 3 52.37 18.98 -12.89
CA PRO A 3 51.89 18.17 -14.00
C PRO A 3 50.74 17.25 -13.56
N PHE A 4 49.55 17.80 -13.31
CA PHE A 4 48.34 17.02 -12.98
C PHE A 4 47.52 16.58 -14.20
N ARG A 5 48.17 16.33 -15.35
CA ARG A 5 47.44 16.19 -16.64
C ARG A 5 46.62 14.91 -16.83
N PRO A 6 47.08 13.68 -16.50
CA PRO A 6 46.29 12.48 -16.83
C PRO A 6 45.19 12.18 -15.80
N LEU A 7 45.47 12.29 -14.50
CA LEU A 7 44.54 11.86 -13.44
C LEU A 7 43.29 12.75 -13.37
N SER A 8 43.45 14.05 -13.56
CA SER A 8 42.32 14.99 -13.59
C SER A 8 41.40 14.73 -14.79
N GLN A 9 41.95 14.42 -15.96
CA GLN A 9 41.18 14.08 -17.16
C GLN A 9 40.33 12.81 -16.96
N PHE A 10 40.86 11.78 -16.30
CA PHE A 10 40.10 10.58 -15.98
C PHE A 10 38.95 10.85 -15.00
N VAL A 11 39.18 11.66 -13.96
CA VAL A 11 38.13 12.04 -13.00
C VAL A 11 37.03 12.85 -13.68
N PHE A 12 37.39 13.82 -14.53
CA PHE A 12 36.42 14.60 -15.28
C PHE A 12 35.64 13.74 -16.29
N GLN A 13 36.29 12.84 -17.03
CA GLN A 13 35.61 11.93 -17.95
C GLN A 13 34.69 10.97 -17.21
N PHE A 14 35.12 10.42 -16.07
CA PHE A 14 34.27 9.55 -15.25
C PHE A 14 33.03 10.29 -14.72
N LEU A 15 33.20 11.53 -14.24
CA LEU A 15 32.09 12.37 -13.79
C LEU A 15 31.12 12.71 -14.93
N ILE A 16 31.61 13.00 -16.13
CA ILE A 16 30.76 13.29 -17.30
C ILE A 16 30.00 12.04 -17.78
N ILE A 17 30.67 10.88 -17.83
CA ILE A 17 30.05 9.63 -18.28
C ILE A 17 29.02 9.13 -17.26
N THR A 18 29.31 9.20 -15.97
CA THR A 18 28.37 8.80 -14.91
C THR A 18 27.18 9.76 -14.81
N SER A 19 27.41 11.08 -14.92
CA SER A 19 26.33 12.08 -14.91
C SER A 19 25.41 12.00 -16.13
N THR A 20 25.90 11.62 -17.31
CA THR A 20 25.05 11.48 -18.50
C THR A 20 24.11 10.27 -18.43
N ALA A 21 24.54 9.14 -17.87
CA ALA A 21 23.68 7.99 -17.63
C ALA A 21 22.62 8.28 -16.57
N LEU A 22 23.02 8.89 -15.45
CA LEU A 22 22.11 9.29 -14.38
C LEU A 22 21.10 10.33 -14.88
N GLY A 23 21.57 11.34 -15.62
CA GLY A 23 20.74 12.41 -16.18
C GLY A 23 19.67 11.91 -17.13
N LYS A 24 19.97 10.94 -18.00
CA LYS A 24 18.95 10.34 -18.89
C LYS A 24 17.88 9.58 -18.11
N ALA A 25 18.26 8.81 -17.09
CA ALA A 25 17.31 8.10 -16.22
C ALA A 25 16.44 9.08 -15.42
N PHE A 26 17.03 10.15 -14.87
CA PHE A 26 16.29 11.20 -14.16
C PHE A 26 15.31 11.94 -15.08
N ILE A 27 15.73 12.33 -16.29
CA ILE A 27 14.86 12.99 -17.26
C ILE A 27 13.72 12.06 -17.69
N GLN A 28 14.00 10.77 -17.88
CA GLN A 28 12.98 9.79 -18.25
C GLN A 28 11.98 9.58 -17.12
N ALA A 29 12.43 9.40 -15.88
CA ALA A 29 11.57 9.33 -14.70
C ALA A 29 10.74 10.60 -14.52
N TYR A 30 11.33 11.79 -14.71
CA TYR A 30 10.63 13.06 -14.59
C TYR A 30 9.57 13.26 -15.69
N LYS A 31 9.90 12.88 -16.93
CA LYS A 31 8.96 12.87 -18.05
C LYS A 31 7.80 11.90 -17.81
N GLU A 32 8.09 10.75 -17.22
CA GLU A 32 7.10 9.74 -16.86
C GLU A 32 6.18 10.24 -15.73
N ILE A 33 6.72 10.94 -14.73
CA ILE A 33 5.96 11.59 -13.65
C ILE A 33 5.06 12.73 -14.19
N ILE A 34 5.55 13.55 -15.11
CA ILE A 34 4.75 14.66 -15.68
C ILE A 34 3.70 14.17 -16.67
N LYS A 35 4.04 13.18 -17.51
CA LYS A 35 3.09 12.59 -18.47
C LYS A 35 1.99 11.81 -17.75
N ASN A 36 2.32 11.19 -16.62
CA ASN A 36 1.38 10.46 -15.78
C ASN A 36 0.87 11.36 -14.65
N LYS A 37 -0.02 12.31 -14.97
CA LYS A 37 -0.72 13.18 -14.00
C LYS A 37 -1.54 12.40 -12.95
N ASN A 38 -1.66 11.08 -13.09
CA ASN A 38 -2.14 10.20 -12.03
C ASN A 38 -0.99 9.84 -11.09
N THR A 39 -0.84 10.64 -10.04
CA THR A 39 -0.06 10.39 -8.82
C THR A 39 -0.57 9.17 -8.00
N HIS A 40 -1.16 8.18 -8.66
CA HIS A 40 -1.60 6.92 -8.08
C HIS A 40 -0.45 5.91 -7.93
N PHE A 41 0.62 6.02 -8.71
CA PHE A 41 1.73 5.06 -8.69
C PHE A 41 2.53 5.04 -7.37
N ILE A 42 2.61 6.17 -6.65
CA ILE A 42 3.26 6.19 -5.32
C ILE A 42 2.29 5.70 -4.22
N LYS A 43 0.98 5.74 -4.47
CA LYS A 43 -0.05 5.18 -3.59
C LYS A 43 -0.21 3.66 -3.75
N GLU A 44 0.28 3.08 -4.84
CA GLU A 44 0.14 1.65 -5.17
C GLU A 44 1.26 0.77 -4.61
N LYS A 45 2.30 1.33 -4.01
CA LYS A 45 3.36 0.54 -3.34
C LYS A 45 2.97 0.05 -1.93
N TYR A 46 1.71 0.23 -1.54
CA TYR A 46 1.10 -0.55 -0.47
C TYR A 46 0.44 -1.75 -1.14
N SER A 47 0.89 -2.97 -0.82
CA SER A 47 0.43 -4.23 -1.42
C SER A 47 -1.08 -4.22 -1.69
N THR A 48 -1.44 -3.97 -2.94
CA THR A 48 -2.83 -3.70 -3.37
C THR A 48 -3.69 -4.97 -3.37
N CYS A 49 -3.09 -6.12 -3.07
CA CYS A 49 -3.72 -7.42 -2.96
C CYS A 49 -3.55 -7.96 -1.54
N MET A 50 -4.36 -7.47 -0.60
CA MET A 50 -4.53 -8.14 0.70
C MET A 50 -5.24 -9.48 0.46
N ASN A 51 -4.68 -10.57 0.99
CA ASN A 51 -5.31 -11.90 0.93
C ASN A 51 -6.53 -11.95 1.87
N VAL A 52 -7.54 -12.74 1.53
CA VAL A 52 -8.71 -13.04 2.38
C VAL A 52 -8.27 -13.52 3.77
N GLU A 53 -7.22 -14.33 3.85
CA GLU A 53 -6.69 -14.82 5.14
C GLU A 53 -6.07 -13.72 5.99
N GLU A 54 -5.36 -12.76 5.36
CA GLU A 54 -4.86 -11.58 6.06
C GLU A 54 -6.03 -10.72 6.55
N ALA A 55 -7.06 -10.54 5.72
CA ALA A 55 -8.25 -9.77 6.06
C ALA A 55 -9.05 -10.38 7.23
N LEU A 56 -9.21 -11.70 7.23
CA LEU A 56 -9.82 -12.47 8.35
C LEU A 56 -9.05 -12.27 9.65
N ASN A 57 -7.72 -12.33 9.59
CA ASN A 57 -6.86 -12.12 10.75
C ASN A 57 -6.91 -10.68 11.27
N ILE A 58 -6.90 -9.68 10.39
CA ILE A 58 -6.98 -8.26 10.78
C ILE A 58 -8.29 -7.95 11.50
N LEU A 59 -9.42 -8.47 11.00
CA LEU A 59 -10.73 -8.23 11.58
C LEU A 59 -11.16 -9.27 12.63
N ASN A 60 -10.30 -10.26 12.90
CA ASN A 60 -10.55 -11.37 13.82
C ASN A 60 -11.92 -12.04 13.55
N VAL A 61 -12.16 -12.37 12.28
CA VAL A 61 -13.35 -13.09 11.82
C VAL A 61 -12.97 -14.55 11.65
N ASP A 62 -13.83 -15.46 12.09
CA ASP A 62 -13.58 -16.89 11.97
C ASP A 62 -13.59 -17.33 10.50
N LYS A 63 -12.48 -17.93 10.05
CA LYS A 63 -12.30 -18.50 8.71
C LYS A 63 -13.37 -19.54 8.36
N SER A 64 -13.88 -20.28 9.35
CA SER A 64 -14.91 -21.30 9.15
C SER A 64 -16.22 -20.74 8.60
N LYS A 65 -16.48 -19.45 8.79
CA LYS A 65 -17.70 -18.77 8.35
C LYS A 65 -17.68 -18.40 6.87
N ILE A 66 -16.50 -18.13 6.30
CA ILE A 66 -16.38 -17.77 4.87
C ILE A 66 -16.37 -19.01 3.98
N CYS A 67 -15.91 -20.17 4.43
CA CYS A 67 -15.80 -21.35 3.56
C CYS A 67 -17.11 -22.15 3.36
N LYS A 68 -18.27 -21.65 3.79
CA LYS A 68 -19.55 -22.37 3.80
C LYS A 68 -20.58 -21.75 2.85
N ASN A 69 -21.47 -22.58 2.32
CA ASN A 69 -22.71 -22.13 1.67
C ASN A 69 -23.65 -21.58 2.75
N LEU A 70 -23.50 -20.29 3.06
CA LEU A 70 -24.27 -19.59 4.07
C LEU A 70 -25.71 -19.37 3.61
N THR A 71 -26.67 -19.46 4.52
CA THR A 71 -28.02 -18.94 4.25
C THR A 71 -28.00 -17.42 4.15
N ARG A 72 -29.09 -16.82 3.65
CA ARG A 72 -29.19 -15.36 3.52
C ARG A 72 -29.09 -14.65 4.88
N GLU A 73 -29.65 -15.26 5.91
CA GLU A 73 -29.61 -14.76 7.28
C GLU A 73 -28.18 -14.82 7.83
N GLU A 74 -27.48 -15.94 7.63
CA GLU A 74 -26.08 -16.11 8.05
C GLU A 74 -25.13 -15.15 7.32
N LEU A 75 -25.36 -14.94 6.01
CA LEU A 75 -24.60 -13.98 5.21
C LEU A 75 -24.78 -12.55 5.73
N ASN A 76 -26.01 -12.17 6.08
CA ASN A 76 -26.30 -10.85 6.66
C ASN A 76 -25.64 -10.71 8.04
N ALA A 77 -25.74 -11.73 8.89
CA ALA A 77 -25.08 -11.73 10.20
C ALA A 77 -23.55 -11.60 10.07
N LEU A 78 -22.94 -12.29 9.10
CA LEU A 78 -21.50 -12.19 8.83
C LEU A 78 -21.11 -10.80 8.31
N ARG A 79 -21.92 -10.17 7.46
CA ARG A 79 -21.70 -8.78 7.01
C ARG A 79 -21.73 -7.79 8.17
N GLU A 80 -22.70 -7.94 9.07
CA GLU A 80 -22.80 -7.12 10.29
C GLU A 80 -21.60 -7.36 11.22
N GLU A 81 -21.15 -8.62 11.37
CA GLU A 81 -19.95 -8.95 12.15
C GLU A 81 -18.72 -8.25 11.58
N ILE A 82 -18.47 -8.35 10.27
CA ILE A 82 -17.36 -7.68 9.58
C ILE A 82 -17.43 -6.16 9.80
N HIS A 83 -18.62 -5.57 9.66
CA HIS A 83 -18.83 -4.14 9.84
C HIS A 83 -18.51 -3.70 11.27
N ASN A 84 -19.02 -4.42 12.27
CA ASN A 84 -18.80 -4.14 13.68
C ASN A 84 -17.32 -4.27 14.06
N ARG A 85 -16.64 -5.32 13.59
CA ARG A 85 -15.20 -5.50 13.81
C ARG A 85 -14.38 -4.35 13.23
N HIS A 86 -14.70 -3.94 12.00
CA HIS A 86 -14.07 -2.78 11.36
C HIS A 86 -14.31 -1.50 12.16
N MET A 87 -15.55 -1.22 12.57
CA MET A 87 -15.87 -0.03 13.37
C MET A 87 -15.10 0.02 14.69
N ILE A 88 -15.08 -1.09 15.44
CA ILE A 88 -14.34 -1.18 16.70
C ILE A 88 -12.86 -0.93 16.47
N LEU A 89 -12.26 -1.60 15.48
CA LEU A 89 -10.83 -1.46 15.20
C LEU A 89 -10.47 -0.04 14.73
N SER A 90 -11.32 0.58 13.90
CA SER A 90 -11.16 1.97 13.48
C SER A 90 -11.18 2.92 14.67
N LYS A 91 -12.22 2.81 15.52
CA LYS A 91 -12.40 3.65 16.70
C LYS A 91 -11.26 3.51 17.72
N LEU A 92 -10.74 2.30 17.91
CA LEU A 92 -9.60 2.05 18.78
C LEU A 92 -8.31 2.69 18.28
N ASN A 93 -8.18 2.88 16.96
CA ASN A 93 -7.00 3.45 16.32
C ASN A 93 -7.19 4.91 15.92
N GLU A 94 -8.35 5.52 16.23
CA GLU A 94 -8.58 6.95 16.07
C GLU A 94 -7.73 7.76 17.04
N LYS A 95 -7.35 8.96 16.60
CA LYS A 95 -6.67 9.90 17.48
C LYS A 95 -7.64 10.32 18.59
N SER A 96 -7.25 10.10 19.85
CA SER A 96 -8.07 10.43 21.00
C SER A 96 -7.20 10.94 22.14
N GLY A 97 -7.41 12.21 22.52
CA GLY A 97 -6.62 12.88 23.56
C GLY A 97 -5.10 12.77 23.31
N PRO A 98 -4.33 12.17 24.24
CA PRO A 98 -2.87 12.00 24.09
C PRO A 98 -2.48 10.86 23.14
N TYR A 99 -3.42 9.98 22.76
CA TYR A 99 -3.15 8.88 21.84
C TYR A 99 -3.27 9.37 20.40
N ASN A 100 -2.18 9.24 19.64
CA ASN A 100 -2.10 9.73 18.26
C ASN A 100 -2.86 8.86 17.24
N GLY A 101 -3.31 7.67 17.64
CA GLY A 101 -3.90 6.73 16.70
C GLY A 101 -2.90 6.15 15.71
N SER A 102 -3.41 5.37 14.76
CA SER A 102 -2.63 4.87 13.63
C SER A 102 -3.47 4.89 12.37
N ALA A 103 -3.22 5.88 11.51
CA ALA A 103 -3.82 5.96 10.18
C ALA A 103 -3.50 4.72 9.33
N TYR A 104 -2.32 4.11 9.53
CA TYR A 104 -1.94 2.87 8.86
C TYR A 104 -2.85 1.70 9.26
N ILE A 105 -3.11 1.52 10.56
CA ILE A 105 -3.98 0.44 11.05
C ILE A 105 -5.43 0.67 10.62
N GLN A 106 -5.92 1.90 10.69
CA GLN A 106 -7.24 2.25 10.15
C GLN A 106 -7.35 1.91 8.66
N LYS A 107 -6.34 2.24 7.86
CA LYS A 107 -6.33 1.92 6.43
C LYS A 107 -6.30 0.42 6.17
N LYS A 108 -5.54 -0.35 6.95
CA LYS A 108 -5.51 -1.82 6.87
C LYS A 108 -6.85 -2.44 7.26
N ALA A 109 -7.54 -1.91 8.28
CA ALA A 109 -8.88 -2.35 8.67
C ALA A 109 -9.91 -2.09 7.57
N GLU A 110 -9.84 -0.94 6.91
CA GLU A 110 -10.71 -0.58 5.78
C GLU A 110 -10.51 -1.55 4.60
N ILE A 111 -9.26 -1.80 4.20
CA ILE A 111 -8.93 -2.75 3.11
C ILE A 111 -9.42 -4.16 3.46
N ALA A 112 -9.22 -4.60 4.71
CA ALA A 112 -9.68 -5.92 5.16
C ALA A 112 -11.20 -6.06 5.02
N ARG A 113 -11.97 -5.05 5.46
CA ARG A 113 -13.43 -5.03 5.30
C ARG A 113 -13.81 -5.19 3.83
N ASP A 114 -13.19 -4.41 2.95
CA ASP A 114 -13.54 -4.40 1.53
C ASP A 114 -13.22 -5.74 0.84
N VAL A 115 -12.07 -6.35 1.17
CA VAL A 115 -11.69 -7.69 0.67
C VAL A 115 -12.69 -8.75 1.13
N LEU A 116 -13.08 -8.77 2.41
CA LEU A 116 -14.04 -9.74 2.91
C LEU A 116 -15.42 -9.55 2.27
N LEU A 117 -15.91 -8.31 2.18
CA LEU A 117 -17.19 -8.02 1.54
C LEU A 117 -17.21 -8.36 0.05
N GLN A 118 -16.09 -8.19 -0.65
CA GLN A 118 -15.95 -8.62 -2.03
C GLN A 118 -15.97 -10.15 -2.16
N SER A 119 -15.30 -10.87 -1.26
CA SER A 119 -15.32 -12.34 -1.25
C SER A 119 -16.73 -12.90 -1.05
N LEU A 120 -17.55 -12.25 -0.22
CA LEU A 120 -18.95 -12.62 0.02
C LEU A 120 -19.90 -12.32 -1.14
N LYS A 121 -19.48 -11.54 -2.16
CA LYS A 121 -20.26 -11.31 -3.39
C LYS A 121 -19.95 -12.34 -4.48
N GLN A 122 -18.83 -13.04 -4.35
CA GLN A 122 -18.38 -14.06 -5.31
C GLN A 122 -18.89 -15.47 -4.95
N GLN A 123 -19.57 -15.60 -3.81
CA GLN A 123 -20.30 -16.79 -3.38
C GLN A 123 -21.75 -16.73 -3.86
#